data_AF-E4XRU5-F1
#
_entry.id   AF-E4XRU5-F1
#
_cell.length_a   1.000
_cell.length_b   1.000
_cell.length_c   1.000
_cell.angle_alpha   90.00
_cell.angle_beta   90.00
_cell.angle_gamma   90.00
#
_symmetry.space_group_name_H-M   'P 1'
#
loop_
_entity.id
_entity.type
_entity.pdbx_description
1 polymer ?
#
loop_
_entity_poly.entity_id
_entity_poly.type
_entity_poly.pdbx_seq_one_letter_code
_entity_poly.pdbx_strand_id
1 'polypeptide(L)'
;MKSVPKIELSLDSFVVLVLKKEQKLEFDYQFYKKDFEVEANCIVVSKGKPILPFDYSVLVKSDADLNIEEYYQRLLDTARGSCLYDKIRSYLISCRSSAYEVGDEDMVQNFIVESRRANEKLGIKELHQLLVLARALAIAHGSTSCKKQYLDEAREMIKKLQDRN
;
A
#
# COMPACT_ATOMS: atom_id res chain seq x y z
N MET A 1 -11.01 -37.01 -17.98
CA MET A 1 -10.15 -35.82 -18.20
C MET A 1 -10.94 -34.60 -17.77
N LYS A 2 -10.65 -34.03 -16.60
CA LYS A 2 -11.35 -32.83 -16.10
C LYS A 2 -10.72 -31.61 -16.78
N SER A 3 -11.55 -30.89 -17.53
CA SER A 3 -11.29 -29.59 -18.14
C SER A 3 -10.63 -28.65 -17.13
N VAL A 4 -9.42 -28.20 -17.45
CA VAL A 4 -8.73 -27.12 -16.73
C VAL A 4 -9.48 -25.83 -17.10
N PRO A 5 -10.01 -25.06 -16.13
CA PRO A 5 -10.71 -23.83 -16.45
C PRO A 5 -9.72 -22.85 -17.06
N LYS A 6 -9.98 -22.48 -18.33
CA LYS A 6 -9.33 -21.38 -19.03
C LYS A 6 -9.67 -20.11 -18.24
N ILE A 7 -8.69 -19.53 -17.57
CA ILE A 7 -8.83 -18.25 -16.89
C ILE A 7 -8.92 -17.20 -18.01
N GLU A 8 -10.14 -16.84 -18.40
CA GLU A 8 -10.38 -15.65 -19.22
C GLU A 8 -10.03 -14.44 -18.36
N LEU A 9 -8.82 -13.91 -18.54
CA LEU A 9 -8.41 -12.62 -18.01
C LEU A 9 -9.29 -11.56 -18.69
N SER A 10 -10.27 -11.02 -17.97
CA SER A 10 -11.08 -9.89 -18.44
C SER A 10 -10.18 -8.69 -18.76
N LEU A 11 -10.55 -7.90 -19.77
CA LEU A 11 -9.85 -6.64 -20.11
C LEU A 11 -9.67 -5.74 -18.88
N ASP A 12 -10.64 -5.74 -17.96
CA ASP A 12 -10.58 -4.98 -16.71
C ASP A 12 -9.37 -5.37 -15.84
N SER A 13 -9.05 -6.66 -15.78
CA SER A 13 -7.89 -7.15 -15.02
C SER A 13 -6.58 -6.69 -15.64
N PHE A 14 -6.53 -6.56 -16.97
CA PHE A 14 -5.36 -6.08 -17.70
C PHE A 14 -5.19 -4.57 -17.56
N VAL A 15 -6.29 -3.80 -17.61
CA VAL A 15 -6.27 -2.35 -17.40
C VAL A 15 -5.76 -2.00 -16.00
N VAL A 16 -6.25 -2.69 -14.97
CA VAL A 16 -5.79 -2.48 -13.58
C VAL A 16 -4.32 -2.87 -13.41
N LEU A 17 -3.85 -3.90 -14.13
CA LEU A 17 -2.46 -4.31 -14.14
C LEU A 17 -1.52 -3.25 -14.74
N VAL A 18 -1.91 -2.66 -15.88
CA VAL A 18 -1.15 -1.60 -16.57
C VAL A 18 -1.12 -0.32 -15.74
N LEU A 19 -2.28 0.10 -15.22
CA LEU A 19 -2.38 1.25 -14.33
C LEU A 19 -1.44 1.12 -13.14
N LYS A 20 -1.38 -0.04 -12.51
CA LYS A 20 -0.54 -0.21 -11.33
C LYS A 20 0.96 -0.08 -11.63
N LYS A 21 1.44 -0.60 -12.76
CA LYS A 21 2.87 -0.61 -13.09
C LYS A 21 3.36 0.71 -13.67
N GLU A 22 2.59 1.30 -14.57
CA GLU A 22 3.04 2.46 -15.35
C GLU A 22 2.31 3.75 -14.98
N GLN A 23 1.23 3.67 -14.19
CA GLN A 23 0.39 4.82 -13.80
C GLN A 23 -0.05 5.64 -15.03
N LYS A 24 -0.20 4.95 -16.17
CA LYS A 24 -0.58 5.50 -17.46
C LYS A 24 -1.67 4.65 -18.09
N LEU A 25 -2.63 5.33 -18.69
CA LEU A 25 -3.72 4.71 -19.41
C LEU A 25 -3.71 5.23 -20.85
N GLU A 26 -3.27 4.36 -21.75
CA GLU A 26 -3.30 4.61 -23.18
C GLU A 26 -4.68 4.23 -23.71
N PHE A 27 -5.43 5.21 -24.24
CA PHE A 27 -6.65 4.95 -24.98
C PHE A 27 -6.42 5.14 -26.47
N ASP A 28 -6.68 4.07 -27.22
CA ASP A 28 -6.72 4.09 -28.69
C ASP A 28 -8.17 4.35 -29.14
N TYR A 29 -8.53 5.62 -29.31
CA TYR A 29 -9.80 5.98 -29.94
C TYR A 29 -9.66 5.83 -31.46
N GLN A 30 -10.75 5.52 -32.15
CA GLN A 30 -10.77 5.35 -33.61
C GLN A 30 -10.13 6.50 -34.40
N PHE A 31 -10.03 7.71 -33.82
CA PHE A 31 -9.55 8.91 -34.51
C PHE A 31 -8.32 9.56 -33.87
N TYR A 32 -7.91 9.16 -32.67
CA TYR A 32 -6.68 9.65 -32.03
C TYR A 32 -6.28 8.78 -30.84
N LYS A 33 -4.98 8.73 -30.57
CA LYS A 33 -4.44 8.15 -29.33
C LYS A 33 -4.31 9.23 -28.28
N LYS A 34 -4.72 8.94 -27.05
CA LYS A 34 -4.55 9.84 -25.92
C LYS A 34 -4.09 9.08 -24.69
N ASP A 35 -3.01 9.60 -24.12
CA ASP A 35 -2.42 9.06 -22.91
C ASP A 35 -2.89 9.88 -21.73
N PHE A 36 -3.37 9.20 -20.70
CA PHE A 36 -3.76 9.80 -19.43
C PHE A 36 -2.81 9.32 -18.35
N GLU A 37 -2.17 10.27 -17.66
CA GLU A 37 -1.45 9.97 -16.43
C GLU A 37 -2.47 9.81 -15.30
N VAL A 38 -2.42 8.65 -14.62
CA VAL A 38 -3.36 8.27 -13.58
C VAL A 38 -2.55 7.85 -12.36
N GLU A 39 -2.48 8.72 -11.35
CA GLU A 39 -1.92 8.40 -10.04
C GLU A 39 -3.01 7.81 -9.14
N ALA A 40 -3.10 6.48 -9.08
CA ALA A 40 -4.13 5.77 -8.32
C ALA A 40 -3.54 4.73 -7.36
N ASN A 41 -3.90 4.86 -6.08
CA ASN A 41 -3.65 3.85 -5.07
C ASN A 41 -4.76 2.78 -5.11
N CYS A 42 -4.38 1.50 -5.17
CA CYS A 42 -5.33 0.38 -5.26
C CYS A 42 -5.26 -0.51 -4.02
N ILE A 43 -6.43 -0.80 -3.44
CA ILE A 43 -6.61 -1.85 -2.42
C ILE A 43 -7.35 -3.01 -3.07
N VAL A 44 -6.75 -4.20 -3.04
CA VAL A 44 -7.34 -5.42 -3.61
C VAL A 44 -7.77 -6.33 -2.46
N VAL A 45 -9.05 -6.64 -2.42
CA VAL A 45 -9.62 -7.60 -1.46
C VAL A 45 -9.98 -8.88 -2.21
N SER A 46 -9.33 -9.99 -1.87
CA SER A 46 -9.55 -11.28 -2.50
C SER A 46 -9.64 -12.40 -1.47
N LYS A 47 -10.49 -13.40 -1.74
CA LYS A 47 -10.59 -14.62 -0.92
C LYS A 47 -9.42 -15.60 -1.16
N GLY A 48 -8.65 -15.40 -2.23
CA GLY A 48 -7.50 -16.22 -2.59
C GLY A 48 -6.34 -15.36 -3.08
N LYS A 49 -5.31 -15.99 -3.65
CA LYS A 49 -4.12 -15.29 -4.14
C LYS A 49 -4.50 -14.29 -5.24
N PRO A 50 -4.17 -12.99 -5.10
CA PRO A 50 -4.45 -12.01 -6.14
C PRO A 50 -3.66 -12.35 -7.41
N ILE A 51 -4.31 -12.17 -8.57
CA ILE A 51 -3.64 -12.24 -9.88
C ILE A 51 -2.90 -10.93 -10.17
N LEU A 52 -3.39 -9.82 -9.62
CA LEU A 52 -2.79 -8.50 -9.74
C LEU A 52 -1.51 -8.39 -8.88
N PRO A 53 -0.48 -7.67 -9.36
CA PRO A 53 0.71 -7.42 -8.58
C PRO A 53 0.34 -6.58 -7.35
N PHE A 54 0.86 -6.96 -6.19
CA PHE A 54 0.68 -6.23 -4.95
C PHE A 54 2.03 -5.97 -4.29
N ASP A 55 2.09 -4.87 -3.55
CA ASP A 55 3.29 -4.44 -2.84
C ASP A 55 3.30 -5.01 -1.43
N TYR A 56 2.12 -5.09 -0.81
CA TYR A 56 1.89 -5.69 0.49
C TYR A 56 0.66 -6.61 0.44
N SER A 57 0.71 -7.73 1.15
CA SER A 57 -0.41 -8.65 1.33
C SER A 57 -0.63 -8.89 2.82
N VAL A 58 -1.87 -8.73 3.25
CA VAL A 58 -2.30 -8.98 4.62
C VAL A 58 -3.33 -10.11 4.60
N LEU A 59 -2.97 -11.25 5.19
CA LEU A 59 -3.92 -12.32 5.41
C LEU A 59 -4.85 -11.94 6.57
N VAL A 60 -6.13 -11.76 6.26
CA VAL A 60 -7.17 -11.52 7.27
C VAL A 60 -7.74 -12.88 7.69
N LYS A 61 -7.48 -13.28 8.93
CA LYS A 61 -8.13 -14.43 9.56
C LYS A 61 -9.37 -13.94 10.30
N SER A 62 -10.53 -14.55 10.04
CA SER A 62 -11.73 -14.28 10.82
C SER A 62 -11.56 -14.93 12.18
N ASP A 63 -11.61 -14.15 13.24
CA ASP A 63 -11.86 -14.70 14.56
C ASP A 63 -13.33 -15.11 14.63
N ALA A 64 -13.62 -16.33 15.04
CA ALA A 64 -14.98 -16.88 15.06
C ALA A 64 -15.87 -16.22 16.13
N ASP A 65 -15.25 -15.55 17.11
CA ASP A 65 -15.91 -15.03 18.31
C ASP A 65 -16.33 -13.56 18.21
N LEU A 66 -16.01 -12.88 17.10
CA LEU A 66 -16.36 -11.47 16.91
C LEU A 66 -17.73 -11.32 16.26
N ASN A 67 -18.68 -10.70 16.97
CA ASN A 67 -19.93 -10.23 16.38
C ASN A 67 -19.66 -9.00 15.51
N ILE A 68 -19.33 -9.26 14.23
CA ILE A 68 -18.94 -8.24 13.25
C ILE A 68 -20.04 -7.18 13.06
N GLU A 69 -21.31 -7.58 13.12
CA GLU A 69 -22.44 -6.66 12.93
C GLU A 69 -22.54 -5.64 14.07
N GLU A 70 -22.41 -6.09 15.32
CA GLU A 70 -22.45 -5.20 16.48
C GLU A 70 -21.25 -4.23 16.48
N TYR A 71 -20.06 -4.73 16.15
CA TYR A 71 -18.87 -3.89 16.02
C TYR A 71 -19.04 -2.83 14.94
N TYR A 72 -19.58 -3.22 13.78
CA TYR A 72 -19.82 -2.31 12.66
C TYR A 72 -20.83 -1.21 13.01
N GLN A 73 -21.93 -1.56 13.69
CA GLN A 73 -22.93 -0.59 14.13
C GLN A 73 -22.33 0.42 15.13
N ARG A 74 -21.55 -0.04 16.12
CA ARG A 74 -20.86 0.86 17.07
C ARG A 74 -19.89 1.81 16.38
N LEU A 75 -19.19 1.33 15.36
CA LEU A 75 -18.25 2.13 14.58
C LEU A 75 -19.00 3.20 13.76
N LEU A 76 -20.11 2.82 13.13
CA LEU A 76 -20.98 3.76 12.40
C LEU A 76 -21.58 4.82 13.33
N ASP A 77 -22.08 4.44 14.50
CA ASP A 77 -22.68 5.38 15.45
C ASP A 77 -21.64 6.38 15.97
N THR A 78 -20.44 5.89 16.30
CA THR A 78 -19.31 6.74 16.71
C THR A 78 -18.92 7.72 15.61
N ALA A 79 -18.85 7.24 14.37
CA ALA A 79 -18.36 8.01 13.25
C ALA A 79 -19.42 8.94 12.62
N ARG A 80 -20.72 8.66 12.83
CA ARG A 80 -21.84 9.56 12.49
C ARG A 80 -22.03 10.65 13.53
N GLY A 81 -21.84 10.34 14.81
CA GLY A 81 -21.97 11.31 15.91
C GLY A 81 -20.78 12.26 16.05
N SER A 82 -19.65 11.93 15.43
CA SER A 82 -18.44 12.76 15.42
C SER A 82 -18.13 13.26 14.00
N CYS A 83 -17.66 14.49 13.85
CA CYS A 83 -17.07 14.99 12.59
C CYS A 83 -15.72 14.32 12.27
N LEU A 84 -15.53 13.07 12.72
CA LEU A 84 -14.29 12.32 12.63
C LEU A 84 -13.93 12.00 11.18
N TYR A 85 -14.90 11.64 10.34
CA TYR A 85 -14.64 11.40 8.92
C TYR A 85 -14.10 12.65 8.21
N ASP A 86 -14.68 13.81 8.48
CA ASP A 86 -14.22 15.07 7.87
C ASP A 86 -12.84 15.47 8.39
N LYS A 87 -12.57 15.24 9.68
CA LYS A 87 -11.24 15.46 10.28
C LYS A 87 -10.19 14.52 9.69
N ILE A 88 -10.49 13.23 9.56
CA ILE A 88 -9.60 12.24 8.93
C ILE A 88 -9.36 12.62 7.46
N ARG A 89 -10.41 12.98 6.72
CA ARG A 89 -10.29 13.41 5.33
C ARG A 89 -9.41 14.65 5.19
N SER A 90 -9.64 15.67 6.03
CA SER A 90 -8.84 16.89 6.03
C SER A 90 -7.39 16.62 6.39
N TYR A 91 -7.15 15.73 7.36
CA TYR A 91 -5.81 15.29 7.74
C TYR A 91 -5.08 14.61 6.56
N LEU A 92 -5.73 13.64 5.91
CA LEU A 92 -5.16 12.94 4.77
C LEU A 92 -4.84 13.87 3.60
N ILE A 93 -5.68 14.87 3.35
CA ILE A 93 -5.43 15.91 2.33
C ILE A 93 -4.18 16.71 2.71
N SER A 94 -4.09 17.19 3.96
CA SER A 94 -2.91 17.92 4.45
C SER A 94 -1.63 17.09 4.35
N CYS A 95 -1.69 15.81 4.67
CA CYS A 95 -0.58 14.87 4.55
C CYS A 95 -0.11 14.70 3.10
N ARG A 96 -1.05 14.59 2.14
CA ARG A 96 -0.72 14.49 0.71
C ARG A 96 -0.01 15.74 0.20
N SER A 97 -0.38 16.91 0.69
CA SER A 97 0.21 18.20 0.30
C SER A 97 1.56 18.48 0.97
N SER A 98 1.99 17.66 1.93
CA SER A 98 3.22 17.88 2.67
C SER A 98 4.44 17.56 1.82
N ALA A 99 5.35 18.53 1.66
CA ALA A 99 6.67 18.28 1.11
C ALA A 99 7.44 17.40 2.10
N TYR A 100 7.85 16.21 1.65
CA TYR A 100 8.68 15.29 2.42
C TYR A 100 10.11 15.39 1.91
N GLU A 101 11.05 15.64 2.81
CA GLU A 101 12.47 15.70 2.51
C GLU A 101 13.19 14.56 3.23
N VAL A 102 14.16 13.92 2.57
CA VAL A 102 14.88 12.79 3.15
C VAL A 102 15.75 13.23 4.34
N GLY A 103 16.16 14.50 4.38
CA GLY A 103 16.78 15.17 5.52
C GLY A 103 18.20 14.70 5.84
N ASP A 104 18.35 13.43 6.19
CA ASP A 104 19.61 12.78 6.61
C ASP A 104 19.88 11.57 5.69
N GLU A 105 20.63 11.82 4.62
CA GLU A 105 20.99 10.80 3.63
C GLU A 105 21.94 9.74 4.21
N ASP A 106 22.85 10.13 5.10
CA ASP A 106 23.80 9.23 5.74
C ASP A 106 23.09 8.22 6.64
N MET A 107 22.07 8.65 7.39
CA MET A 107 21.23 7.75 8.18
C MET A 107 20.52 6.73 7.29
N VAL A 108 19.94 7.16 6.17
CA VAL A 108 19.24 6.27 5.23
C VAL A 108 20.22 5.30 4.59
N GLN A 109 21.40 5.77 4.17
CA GLN A 109 22.44 4.92 3.60
C GLN A 109 22.92 3.87 4.60
N ASN A 110 23.18 4.27 5.85
CA ASN A 110 23.56 3.34 6.92
C ASN A 110 22.48 2.28 7.16
N PHE A 111 21.21 2.70 7.18
CA PHE A 111 20.08 1.78 7.32
C PHE A 111 19.97 0.79 6.14
N ILE A 112 20.24 1.24 4.91
CA ILE A 112 20.29 0.37 3.73
C ILE A 112 21.40 -0.68 3.87
N VAL A 113 22.59 -0.26 4.29
CA VAL A 113 23.74 -1.15 4.51
C VAL A 113 23.44 -2.16 5.62
N GLU A 114 22.91 -1.72 6.75
CA GLU A 114 22.48 -2.59 7.85
C GLU A 114 21.43 -3.62 7.39
N SER A 115 20.43 -3.17 6.62
CA SER A 115 19.35 -4.04 6.13
C SER A 115 19.88 -5.11 5.17
N ARG A 116 20.85 -4.79 4.32
CA ARG A 116 21.54 -5.77 3.45
C ARG A 116 22.47 -6.70 4.22
N ARG A 117 23.16 -6.22 5.26
CA ARG A 117 23.98 -7.07 6.14
C ARG A 117 23.14 -8.08 6.90
N ALA A 118 21.96 -7.68 7.37
CA ALA A 118 21.04 -8.57 8.06
C ALA A 118 20.43 -9.62 7.13
N ASN A 119 20.17 -9.27 5.86
CA ASN A 119 19.62 -10.17 4.85
C ASN A 119 20.29 -9.92 3.49
N GLU A 120 21.30 -10.73 3.15
CA GLU A 120 22.04 -10.58 1.90
C GLU A 120 21.18 -10.80 0.64
N LYS A 121 20.04 -11.49 0.79
CA LYS A 121 19.04 -11.73 -0.26
C LYS A 121 18.06 -10.58 -0.47
N LEU A 122 18.15 -9.48 0.31
CA LEU A 122 17.24 -8.35 0.19
C LEU A 122 17.46 -7.62 -1.14
N GLY A 123 16.51 -7.77 -2.05
CA GLY A 123 16.48 -7.13 -3.36
C GLY A 123 16.21 -5.63 -3.28
N ILE A 124 16.51 -4.94 -4.39
CA ILE A 124 16.29 -3.49 -4.54
C ILE A 124 14.80 -3.14 -4.35
N LYS A 125 13.90 -4.02 -4.80
CA LYS A 125 12.45 -3.80 -4.68
C LYS A 125 11.98 -3.83 -3.23
N GLU A 126 12.43 -4.78 -2.41
CA GLU A 126 12.05 -4.84 -1.00
C GLU A 126 12.60 -3.64 -0.21
N LEU A 127 13.82 -3.22 -0.53
CA LEU A 127 14.42 -2.02 0.05
C LEU A 127 13.63 -0.75 -0.32
N HIS A 128 13.23 -0.63 -1.58
CA HIS A 128 12.39 0.47 -2.02
C HIS A 128 11.04 0.49 -1.28
N GLN A 129 10.38 -0.67 -1.15
CA GLN A 129 9.14 -0.80 -0.38
C GLN A 129 9.32 -0.41 1.10
N LEU A 130 10.42 -0.80 1.73
CA LEU A 130 10.76 -0.41 3.10
C LEU A 130 10.86 1.11 3.26
N LEU A 131 11.56 1.79 2.33
CA LEU A 131 11.72 3.25 2.36
C LEU A 131 10.40 3.98 2.08
N VAL A 132 9.58 3.47 1.15
CA VAL A 132 8.25 4.02 0.87
C VAL A 132 7.34 3.90 2.10
N LEU A 133 7.37 2.76 2.80
CA LEU A 133 6.61 2.56 4.03
C LEU A 133 7.09 3.50 5.16
N ALA A 134 8.40 3.63 5.34
CA ALA A 134 8.97 4.53 6.34
C ALA A 134 8.59 6.00 6.07
N ARG A 135 8.58 6.42 4.80
CA ARG A 135 8.08 7.74 4.39
C ARG A 135 6.59 7.90 4.73
N ALA A 136 5.77 6.90 4.41
CA ALA A 136 4.35 6.94 4.72
C ALA A 136 4.09 7.05 6.23
N LEU A 137 4.89 6.37 7.06
CA LEU A 137 4.83 6.49 8.52
C LEU A 137 5.24 7.87 9.01
N ALA A 138 6.33 8.43 8.49
CA ALA A 138 6.76 9.77 8.84
C ALA A 138 5.63 10.79 8.59
N ILE A 139 5.01 10.73 7.40
CA ILE A 139 3.87 11.57 7.03
C ILE A 139 2.65 11.30 7.94
N ALA A 140 2.35 10.04 8.24
CA ALA A 140 1.24 9.67 9.13
C ALA A 140 1.42 10.21 10.55
N HIS A 141 2.66 10.38 11.01
CA HIS A 141 3.00 11.03 12.28
C HIS A 141 3.17 12.56 12.18
N GLY A 142 2.92 13.15 11.02
CA GLY A 142 3.07 14.60 10.79
C GLY A 142 4.53 15.08 10.72
N SER A 143 5.50 14.17 10.59
CA SER A 143 6.90 14.52 10.35
C SER A 143 7.18 14.67 8.86
N THR A 144 7.84 15.77 8.49
CA THR A 144 8.24 16.06 7.11
C THR A 144 9.62 15.50 6.74
N SER A 145 10.32 14.88 7.68
CA SER A 145 11.66 14.32 7.51
C SER A 145 11.74 12.84 7.84
N CYS A 146 12.69 12.14 7.23
CA CYS A 146 13.01 10.76 7.60
C CYS A 146 13.64 10.73 9.00
N LYS A 147 13.21 9.79 9.85
CA LYS A 147 13.82 9.53 11.17
C LYS A 147 14.05 8.03 11.33
N LYS A 148 15.10 7.67 12.08
CA LYS A 148 15.46 6.26 12.34
C LYS A 148 14.30 5.45 12.95
N GLN A 149 13.51 6.08 13.82
CA GLN A 149 12.33 5.46 14.43
C GLN A 149 11.34 4.91 13.38
N TYR A 150 11.04 5.68 12.33
CA TYR A 150 10.08 5.27 11.29
C TYR A 150 10.65 4.18 10.39
N LEU A 151 11.97 4.18 10.17
CA LEU A 151 12.66 3.13 9.43
C LEU A 151 12.63 1.79 10.18
N ASP A 152 12.90 1.82 11.49
CA ASP A 152 12.84 0.63 12.34
C ASP A 152 11.40 0.12 12.48
N GLU A 153 10.42 1.00 12.61
CA GLU A 153 9.00 0.62 12.65
C GLU A 153 8.52 0.00 11.33
N ALA A 154 8.93 0.57 10.18
CA ALA A 154 8.65 -0.01 8.87
C ALA A 154 9.25 -1.41 8.73
N ARG A 155 10.48 -1.62 9.22
CA ARG A 155 11.15 -2.93 9.23
C ARG A 155 10.36 -3.95 10.06
N GLU A 156 9.95 -3.57 11.26
CA GLU A 156 9.14 -4.43 12.14
C GLU A 156 7.77 -4.77 11.53
N MET A 157 7.10 -3.81 10.88
CA MET A 157 5.85 -4.11 10.18
C MET A 157 6.03 -5.07 9.01
N ILE A 158 7.06 -4.89 8.18
CA ILE A 158 7.34 -5.81 7.07
C ILE A 158 7.65 -7.21 7.59
N LYS A 159 8.43 -7.32 8.68
CA LYS A 159 8.71 -8.60 9.33
C LYS A 159 7.44 -9.29 9.82
N LYS A 160 6.54 -8.56 10.50
CA LYS A 160 5.22 -9.08 10.91
C LYS A 160 4.35 -9.50 9.73
N LEU A 161 4.44 -8.82 8.59
CA LEU A 161 3.73 -9.21 7.36
C LEU A 161 4.30 -10.51 6.77
N GLN A 162 5.62 -10.71 6.85
CA GLN A 162 6.26 -11.96 6.43
C GLN A 162 5.88 -13.12 7.35
N ASP A 163 5.88 -12.91 8.68
CA ASP A 163 5.55 -13.94 9.67
C ASP A 163 4.07 -14.40 9.59
N ARG A 164 3.18 -13.56 9.04
CA ARG A 164 1.74 -13.84 8.92
C ARG A 164 1.35 -14.57 7.63
N ASN A 165 2.21 -14.55 6.62
CA ASN A 165 1.98 -15.21 5.33
C ASN A 165 2.60 -16.61 5.31
#